data_AF-A0A9E3SQD2-F1
#
_entry.id   AF-A0A9E3SQD2-F1
#
_cell.length_a   1.000
_cell.length_b   1.000
_cell.length_c   1.000
_cell.angle_alpha   90.00
_cell.angle_beta   90.00
_cell.angle_gamma   90.00
#
_symmetry.space_group_name_H-M   'P 1'
#
loop_
_entity.id
_entity.type
_entity.pdbx_description
1 polymer ?
#
loop_
_entity_poly.entity_id
_entity_poly.type
_entity_poly.pdbx_seq_one_letter_code
_entity_poly.pdbx_strand_id
1 'polypeptide(L)'
;MNEHVCRTCGGPLEAQRVTRLQQYAGHWYLIENVPALVCRQCGEQYFTPDAHDLVVDLVSGGGEPVRTEMVAVYDAERSST
;
A
#
# COMPACT_ATOMS: atom_id res chain seq x y z
N MET A 1 -6.11 -11.89 -24.69
CA MET A 1 -5.93 -10.93 -23.58
C MET A 1 -6.62 -11.54 -22.38
N ASN A 2 -5.86 -12.01 -21.40
CA ASN A 2 -6.47 -12.46 -20.14
C ASN A 2 -6.86 -11.20 -19.38
N GLU A 3 -8.13 -10.85 -19.50
CA GLU A 3 -8.71 -9.68 -18.87
C GLU A 3 -8.84 -9.97 -17.38
N HIS A 4 -7.78 -9.65 -16.62
CA HIS A 4 -7.85 -9.66 -15.17
C HIS A 4 -8.81 -8.54 -14.75
N VAL A 5 -10.02 -8.91 -14.36
CA VAL A 5 -11.04 -8.02 -13.84
C VAL A 5 -10.94 -7.91 -12.32
N CYS A 6 -11.40 -6.79 -11.78
CA CYS A 6 -11.50 -6.56 -10.35
C CYS A 6 -12.47 -7.58 -9.73
N ARG A 7 -12.02 -8.33 -8.71
CA ARG A 7 -12.86 -9.29 -7.97
C ARG A 7 -13.92 -8.62 -7.10
N THR A 8 -13.74 -7.33 -6.80
CA THR A 8 -14.67 -6.54 -5.97
C THR A 8 -15.84 -5.98 -6.79
N CYS A 9 -15.59 -5.44 -7.99
CA CYS A 9 -16.61 -4.74 -8.79
C CYS A 9 -16.72 -5.17 -10.26
N GLY A 10 -15.86 -6.07 -10.75
CA GLY A 10 -15.82 -6.49 -12.16
C GLY A 10 -15.15 -5.49 -13.11
N GLY A 11 -14.71 -4.33 -12.62
CA GLY A 11 -14.08 -3.30 -13.43
C GLY A 11 -12.69 -3.65 -13.97
N PRO A 12 -12.19 -2.92 -14.99
CA PRO A 12 -10.88 -3.16 -15.58
C PRO A 12 -9.75 -2.82 -14.60
N LEU A 13 -8.70 -3.64 -14.60
CA LEU A 13 -7.47 -3.42 -13.85
C LEU A 13 -6.39 -2.80 -14.73
N GLU A 14 -5.55 -1.94 -14.13
CA GLU A 14 -4.42 -1.28 -14.79
C GLU A 14 -3.17 -1.38 -13.92
N ALA A 15 -2.01 -1.64 -14.53
CA ALA A 15 -0.74 -1.65 -13.81
C ALA A 15 -0.34 -0.22 -13.43
N GLN A 16 -0.07 0.00 -12.14
CA GLN A 16 0.31 1.30 -11.58
C GLN A 16 1.40 1.15 -10.51
N ARG A 17 2.01 2.29 -10.17
CA ARG A 17 2.93 2.45 -9.05
C ARG A 17 2.18 3.16 -7.94
N VAL A 18 2.01 2.51 -6.80
CA VAL A 18 1.21 3.04 -5.68
C VAL A 18 2.06 3.28 -4.44
N THR A 19 1.56 4.15 -3.58
CA THR A 19 2.09 4.31 -2.22
C THR A 19 1.30 3.42 -1.27
N ARG A 20 1.98 2.57 -0.52
CA ARG A 20 1.39 1.65 0.47
C ARG A 20 1.84 2.04 1.87
N LEU A 21 0.88 2.23 2.77
CA LEU A 21 1.14 2.35 4.21
C LEU A 21 1.18 0.94 4.82
N GLN A 22 2.30 0.56 5.42
CA GLN A 22 2.52 -0.76 6.00
C GLN A 22 2.81 -0.63 7.50
N GLN A 23 2.07 -1.36 8.33
CA GLN A 23 2.42 -1.55 9.73
C GLN A 23 3.34 -2.76 9.88
N TYR A 24 4.46 -2.62 10.57
CA TYR A 24 5.35 -3.72 10.88
C TYR A 24 6.06 -3.45 12.22
N ALA A 25 6.10 -4.46 13.09
CA ALA A 25 6.74 -4.37 14.42
C ALA A 25 6.34 -3.12 15.25
N GLY A 26 5.09 -2.66 15.15
CA GLY A 26 4.60 -1.48 15.88
C GLY A 26 4.92 -0.13 15.23
N HIS A 27 5.62 -0.12 14.09
CA HIS A 27 5.96 1.08 13.33
C HIS A 27 5.16 1.16 12.02
N TRP A 28 4.98 2.38 11.51
CA TRP A 28 4.35 2.65 10.22
C TRP A 28 5.41 3.02 9.19
N TYR A 29 5.34 2.37 8.03
CA TYR A 29 6.23 2.56 6.90
C TYR A 29 5.42 3.03 5.70
N LEU A 30 5.81 4.15 5.10
CA LEU A 30 5.25 4.61 3.84
C LEU A 30 6.15 4.13 2.70
N ILE A 31 5.66 3.19 1.90
CA ILE A 31 6.43 2.56 0.83
C ILE A 31 5.92 3.07 -0.51
N GLU A 32 6.75 3.83 -1.20
CA GLU A 32 6.42 4.42 -2.50
C GLU A 32 6.75 3.48 -3.65
N ASN A 33 6.08 3.70 -4.79
CA ASN A 33 6.36 3.02 -6.05
C ASN A 33 6.22 1.49 -6.02
N VAL A 34 5.35 0.96 -5.15
CA VAL A 34 5.02 -0.47 -5.12
C VAL A 34 4.25 -0.81 -6.41
N PRO A 35 4.69 -1.79 -7.21
CA PRO A 35 3.92 -2.23 -8.37
C PRO A 35 2.61 -2.90 -7.93
N ALA A 36 1.50 -2.49 -8.53
CA ALA A 36 0.17 -3.04 -8.26
C ALA A 36 -0.69 -3.05 -9.54
N LEU A 37 -1.73 -3.88 -9.55
CA LEU A 37 -2.87 -3.71 -10.44
C LEU A 37 -3.96 -2.94 -9.69
N VAL A 38 -4.42 -1.82 -10.24
CA VAL A 38 -5.42 -0.95 -9.62
C VAL A 38 -6.68 -0.95 -10.47
N CYS A 39 -7.83 -1.14 -9.82
CA CYS A 39 -9.12 -1.03 -10.50
C CYS A 39 -9.43 0.43 -10.85
N ARG A 40 -9.65 0.70 -12.13
CA ARG A 40 -9.98 2.05 -12.61
C ARG A 40 -11.35 2.56 -12.17
N GLN A 41 -12.20 1.70 -11.62
CA GLN A 41 -13.55 2.05 -11.17
C GLN A 41 -13.65 2.24 -9.65
N CYS A 42 -13.17 1.27 -8.86
CA CYS A 42 -13.32 1.31 -7.40
C CYS A 42 -12.02 1.58 -6.63
N GLY A 43 -10.86 1.58 -7.29
CA GLY A 43 -9.57 1.83 -6.65
C GLY A 43 -8.96 0.63 -5.92
N GLU A 44 -9.61 -0.54 -5.93
CA GLU A 44 -9.06 -1.78 -5.35
C GLU A 44 -7.65 -2.07 -5.89
N GLN A 45 -6.74 -2.45 -5.00
CA GLN A 45 -5.33 -2.67 -5.32
C GLN A 45 -4.97 -4.15 -5.15
N TYR A 46 -4.33 -4.73 -6.16
CA TYR A 46 -3.86 -6.11 -6.14
C TYR A 46 -2.34 -6.12 -6.27
N PHE A 47 -1.69 -6.83 -5.35
CA PHE A 47 -0.23 -6.98 -5.31
C PHE A 47 0.15 -8.40 -5.71
N THR A 48 1.21 -8.53 -6.51
CA THR A 48 1.82 -9.83 -6.81
C THR A 48 2.62 -10.33 -5.59
N PRO A 49 2.95 -11.63 -5.53
CA PRO A 49 3.89 -12.14 -4.52
C PRO A 49 5.21 -11.35 -4.48
N ASP A 50 5.83 -11.10 -5.63
CA ASP A 50 7.07 -10.31 -5.71
C ASP A 50 6.92 -8.89 -5.13
N ALA A 51 5.78 -8.22 -5.37
CA ALA A 51 5.52 -6.90 -4.80
C ALA A 51 5.30 -6.97 -3.28
N HIS A 52 4.76 -8.08 -2.77
CA HIS A 52 4.63 -8.32 -1.34
C HIS A 52 5.99 -8.57 -0.69
N ASP A 53 6.83 -9.42 -1.29
CA ASP A 53 8.16 -9.73 -0.79
C ASP A 53 9.04 -8.47 -0.74
N LEU A 54 8.98 -7.62 -1.77
CA LEU A 54 9.64 -6.31 -1.75
C LEU A 54 9.23 -5.45 -0.55
N VAL A 55 7.94 -5.43 -0.22
CA VAL A 55 7.45 -4.69 0.95
C VAL A 55 7.99 -5.27 2.25
N VAL A 56 8.01 -6.61 2.38
CA VAL A 56 8.55 -7.29 3.55
C VAL A 56 10.05 -7.01 3.72
N ASP A 57 10.82 -7.09 2.65
CA ASP A 57 12.26 -6.83 2.67
C ASP A 57 12.56 -5.38 3.10
N LEU A 58 11.79 -4.41 2.60
CA LEU A 58 11.96 -3.00 2.97
C LEU A 58 11.67 -2.73 4.45
N VAL A 59 10.62 -3.33 5.02
CA VAL A 59 10.24 -3.06 6.42
C VAL A 59 10.99 -3.91 7.44
N SER A 60 11.53 -5.07 7.03
CA SER A 60 12.28 -5.97 7.92
C SER A 60 13.79 -5.80 7.81
N GLY A 61 14.31 -5.39 6.64
CA GLY A 61 15.74 -5.36 6.32
C GLY A 61 16.50 -4.12 6.79
N GLY A 62 15.82 -3.10 7.34
CA GLY A 62 16.48 -1.92 7.93
C GLY A 62 17.20 -1.01 6.94
N GLY A 63 16.78 -1.00 5.67
CA GLY A 63 17.29 -0.03 4.69
C GLY A 63 16.98 1.42 5.11
N GLU A 64 17.90 2.33 4.84
CA GLU A 64 17.68 3.75 5.16
C GLU A 64 16.55 4.31 4.28
N PRO A 65 15.56 4.98 4.88
CA PRO A 65 14.47 5.56 4.12
C PRO A 65 14.98 6.71 3.25
N VAL A 66 14.47 6.81 2.02
CA VAL A 66 14.78 7.93 1.11
C VAL A 66 14.39 9.28 1.70
N ARG A 67 13.36 9.29 2.55
CA ARG A 67 12.95 10.40 3.42
C ARG A 67 12.07 9.89 4.54
N THR A 68 11.96 10.66 5.61
CA THR A 68 11.04 10.39 6.73
C THR A 68 9.99 11.49 6.80
N GLU A 69 8.73 11.11 6.97
CA GLU A 69 7.61 12.02 7.16
C GLU A 69 7.10 11.93 8.61
N MET A 70 6.73 13.07 9.20
CA MET A 70 6.02 13.09 10.48
C MET A 70 4.53 12.87 10.26
N VAL A 71 3.97 11.85 10.91
CA VAL A 71 2.52 11.55 10.84
C VAL A 71 1.88 11.86 12.18
N ALA A 72 0.92 12.80 12.18
CA ALA A 72 0.10 13.07 13.35
C ALA A 72 -0.87 11.90 13.60
N VAL A 73 -0.95 11.44 14.85
CA VAL A 73 -1.88 10.40 15.27
C VAL A 73 -2.97 11.04 16.12
N TYR A 74 -4.21 10.92 15.68
CA TYR A 74 -5.38 11.43 16.40
C TYR A 74 -6.12 10.27 17.08
N ASP A 75 -6.54 10.49 18.32
CA ASP A 75 -7.37 9.56 19.08
C ASP A 75 -8.83 10.07 19.04
N ALA A 76 -9.69 9.33 18.33
CA ALA A 76 -11.08 9.70 18.13
C ALA A 76 -11.89 9.75 19.43
N GLU A 77 -11.48 9.00 20.46
CA GLU A 77 -12.14 9.03 21.77
C GLU A 77 -11.80 10.33 22.54
N ARG A 78 -10.65 10.94 22.25
CA ARG A 78 -10.18 12.18 22.90
C ARG A 78 -10.65 13.46 22.21
N SER A 79 -11.26 13.38 21.04
CA SER A 79 -11.79 14.54 20.30
C SER A 79 -13.20 15.00 20.76
N SER A 80 -13.80 14.31 21.73
CA SER A 80 -15.18 14.55 22.19
C SER A 80 -15.27 15.33 23.51
N THR A 81 -14.49 16.41 23.68
CA THR A 81 -14.62 17.32 24.85
C THR A 81 -15.09 18.69 24.42
#